data_AF-A0A1C6DXH4-F1
#
_entry.id   AF-A0A1C6DXH4-F1
#
_cell.length_a   1.000
_cell.length_b   1.000
_cell.length_c   1.000
_cell.angle_alpha   90.00
_cell.angle_beta   90.00
_cell.angle_gamma   90.00
#
_symmetry.space_group_name_H-M   'P 1'
#
loop_
_entity.id
_entity.type
_entity.pdbx_description
1 polymer ?
#
loop_
_entity_poly.entity_id
_entity_poly.type
_entity_poly.pdbx_seq_one_letter_code
_entity_poly.pdbx_strand_id
1 'polypeptide(L)'
;MNEKLKPCPFCGGKAKFRTILNYSSHSNVGFDFVIECVKCKTSSPKTYTIRFELGNNGEIKPILDGREIALQGWNRRAENAKV
;
A
#
# COMPACT_ATOMS: atom_id res chain seq x y z
N MET A 1 3.81 3.85 -11.27
CA MET A 1 4.18 2.62 -10.54
C MET A 1 4.06 1.43 -11.49
N ASN A 2 5.17 0.86 -11.95
CA ASN A 2 5.18 -0.28 -12.89
C ASN A 2 5.53 -1.62 -12.23
N GLU A 3 5.97 -1.61 -10.96
CA GLU A 3 6.26 -2.84 -10.23
C GLU A 3 4.99 -3.50 -9.68
N LYS A 4 4.97 -4.84 -9.66
CA LYS A 4 3.89 -5.66 -9.11
C LYS A 4 4.30 -6.22 -7.74
N LEU A 5 3.31 -6.51 -6.89
CA LEU A 5 3.56 -7.19 -5.62
C LEU A 5 4.10 -8.60 -5.89
N LYS A 6 5.23 -8.95 -5.26
CA LYS A 6 5.74 -10.32 -5.23
C LYS A 6 4.77 -11.23 -4.47
N PRO A 7 4.78 -12.55 -4.74
CA PRO A 7 4.03 -13.52 -3.96
C PRO A 7 4.39 -13.49 -2.46
N CYS A 8 3.47 -14.01 -1.65
CA CYS A 8 3.63 -14.14 -0.22
C CYS A 8 4.90 -14.95 0.12
N PRO A 9 5.80 -14.41 0.95
CA PRO A 9 7.06 -15.09 1.28
C PRO A 9 6.86 -16.37 2.12
N PHE A 10 5.67 -16.58 2.70
CA PHE A 10 5.40 -17.72 3.57
C PHE A 10 4.70 -18.89 2.86
N CYS A 11 3.79 -18.60 1.92
CA CYS A 11 2.98 -19.64 1.26
C CYS A 11 2.93 -19.55 -0.26
N GLY A 12 3.65 -18.60 -0.88
CA GLY A 12 3.64 -18.37 -2.33
C GLY A 12 2.32 -17.81 -2.89
N GLY A 13 1.31 -17.57 -2.06
CA GLY A 13 0.02 -17.04 -2.49
C GLY A 13 0.07 -15.59 -2.98
N LYS A 14 -0.91 -15.20 -3.81
CA LYS A 14 -1.05 -13.82 -4.31
C LYS A 14 -1.17 -12.80 -3.16
N ALA A 15 -0.48 -11.68 -3.28
CA ALA A 15 -0.58 -10.54 -2.39
C ALA A 15 -1.51 -9.45 -2.98
N LYS A 16 -2.16 -8.68 -2.11
CA LYS A 16 -3.02 -7.55 -2.50
C LYS A 16 -2.86 -6.37 -1.53
N PHE A 17 -3.19 -5.18 -2.01
CA PHE A 17 -3.51 -4.05 -1.13
C PHE A 17 -4.86 -4.32 -0.46
N ARG A 18 -4.93 -4.11 0.85
CA ARG A 18 -6.16 -4.25 1.63
C ARG A 18 -6.38 -2.97 2.42
N THR A 19 -7.46 -2.28 2.12
CA THR A 19 -7.97 -1.18 2.95
C THR A 19 -8.36 -1.70 4.32
N ILE A 20 -7.93 -0.99 5.37
CA ILE A 20 -8.29 -1.26 6.76
C ILE A 20 -9.14 -0.15 7.36
N LEU A 21 -8.96 1.10 6.91
CA LEU A 21 -9.75 2.25 7.32
C LEU A 21 -9.95 3.19 6.14
N ASN A 22 -11.06 3.93 6.13
CA ASN A 22 -11.27 5.08 5.25
C ASN A 22 -11.20 6.37 6.07
N TYR A 23 -10.77 7.44 5.41
CA TYR A 23 -10.77 8.79 5.93
C TYR A 23 -11.51 9.70 4.95
N SER A 24 -12.34 10.58 5.48
CA SER A 24 -13.04 11.60 4.71
C SER A 24 -13.09 12.87 5.53
N SER A 25 -12.82 14.00 4.88
CA SER A 25 -13.03 15.33 5.43
C SER A 25 -13.74 16.20 4.37
N HIS A 26 -13.92 17.49 4.67
CA HIS A 26 -14.51 18.44 3.72
C HIS A 26 -13.66 18.59 2.44
N SER A 27 -12.33 18.54 2.54
CA SER A 27 -11.42 18.84 1.42
C SER A 27 -10.65 17.65 0.88
N ASN A 28 -10.64 16.52 1.59
CA ASN A 28 -9.84 15.36 1.18
C ASN A 28 -10.48 14.04 1.59
N VAL A 29 -10.03 12.98 0.91
CA VAL A 29 -10.41 11.60 1.19
C VAL A 29 -9.16 10.72 1.17
N GLY A 30 -9.23 9.58 1.84
CA GLY A 30 -8.11 8.66 1.88
C GLY A 30 -8.42 7.31 2.48
N PHE A 31 -7.41 6.46 2.48
CA PHE A 31 -7.47 5.10 3.00
C PHE A 31 -6.18 4.77 3.73
N ASP A 32 -6.32 4.12 4.89
CA ASP A 32 -5.23 3.36 5.47
C ASP A 32 -5.32 1.92 4.97
N PHE A 33 -4.17 1.35 4.64
CA PHE A 33 -4.09 0.03 4.04
C PHE A 33 -2.82 -0.70 4.45
N VAL A 34 -2.86 -2.02 4.27
CA VAL A 34 -1.71 -2.93 4.41
C VAL A 34 -1.57 -3.76 3.13
N ILE A 35 -0.44 -4.46 2.99
CA ILE A 35 -0.34 -5.55 2.02
C ILE A 35 -0.66 -6.87 2.73
N GLU A 36 -1.53 -7.68 2.13
CA GLU A 36 -2.01 -8.94 2.70
C GLU A 36 -1.92 -10.08 1.67
N CYS A 37 -1.53 -11.28 2.13
CA CYS A 37 -1.67 -12.49 1.35
C CYS A 37 -3.12 -12.96 1.30
N VAL A 38 -3.65 -13.19 0.09
CA VAL A 38 -5.03 -13.67 -0.11
C VAL A 38 -5.27 -15.04 0.52
N LYS A 39 -4.25 -15.93 0.48
CA LYS A 39 -4.34 -17.33 0.93
C LYS A 39 -4.18 -17.47 2.44
N CYS A 40 -3.00 -17.13 2.99
CA CYS A 40 -2.69 -17.35 4.40
C CYS A 40 -2.99 -16.15 5.32
N LYS A 41 -3.51 -15.04 4.78
CA LYS A 41 -3.89 -13.81 5.52
C LYS A 41 -2.76 -13.07 6.23
N THR A 42 -1.52 -13.54 6.11
CA THR A 42 -0.35 -12.79 6.59
C THR A 42 -0.30 -11.41 5.95
N SER A 43 -0.15 -10.38 6.78
CA SER A 43 -0.03 -9.00 6.37
C SER A 43 1.28 -8.38 6.83
N SER A 44 1.67 -7.27 6.20
CA SER A 44 2.74 -6.41 6.75
C SER A 44 2.30 -5.82 8.10
N PRO A 45 3.19 -5.71 9.09
CA PRO A 45 2.88 -5.05 10.37
C PRO A 45 2.74 -3.52 10.20
N LYS A 46 3.34 -2.96 9.15
CA LYS A 46 3.25 -1.53 8.85
C LYS A 46 1.96 -1.21 8.10
N THR A 47 1.26 -0.19 8.59
CA THR A 47 0.15 0.49 7.91
C THR A 47 0.69 1.62 7.03
N TYR A 48 0.07 1.80 5.88
CA TYR A 48 0.36 2.86 4.92
C TYR A 48 -0.92 3.64 4.63
N THR A 49 -0.75 4.86 4.12
CA THR A 49 -1.87 5.76 3.86
C THR A 49 -1.80 6.30 2.44
N ILE A 50 -2.95 6.41 1.80
CA ILE A 50 -3.14 7.24 0.61
C ILE A 50 -4.18 8.30 0.92
N ARG A 51 -3.89 9.56 0.63
CA ARG A 51 -4.80 10.70 0.79
C ARG A 51 -4.70 11.61 -0.42
N PHE A 52 -5.84 12.10 -0.89
CA PHE A 52 -5.92 12.99 -2.03
C PHE A 52 -7.03 14.03 -1.85
N GLU A 53 -6.85 15.17 -2.48
CA GLU A 53 -7.81 16.28 -2.56
C GLU A 53 -8.15 16.57 -4.03
N LEU A 54 -9.27 17.28 -4.24
CA LEU A 54 -9.59 17.84 -5.53
C LEU A 54 -8.83 19.17 -5.67
N GLY A 55 -7.95 19.26 -6.65
CA GLY A 55 -7.26 20.50 -6.98
C GLY A 55 -8.18 21.51 -7.66
N ASN A 56 -7.73 22.76 -7.71
CA ASN A 56 -8.54 23.88 -8.23
C ASN A 56 -8.85 23.75 -9.74
N ASN A 57 -8.12 22.90 -10.47
CA ASN A 57 -8.39 22.61 -11.88
C ASN A 57 -9.13 21.27 -12.07
N GLY A 58 -9.66 20.68 -10.99
CA GLY A 58 -10.37 19.40 -11.01
C GLY A 58 -9.48 18.16 -11.01
N GLU A 59 -8.16 18.32 -10.87
CA GLU A 59 -7.22 17.22 -10.79
C GLU A 59 -7.30 16.49 -9.44
N ILE A 60 -7.03 15.18 -9.44
CA ILE A 60 -6.81 14.45 -8.19
C ILE A 60 -5.39 14.74 -7.73
N LYS A 61 -5.26 15.50 -6.65
CA LYS A 61 -3.96 15.87 -6.08
C LYS A 61 -3.63 14.98 -4.89
N PRO A 62 -2.67 14.05 -5.01
CA PRO A 62 -2.24 13.23 -3.89
C PRO A 62 -1.52 14.11 -2.85
N ILE A 63 -2.00 14.06 -1.61
CA ILE A 63 -1.36 14.68 -0.43
C ILE A 63 -0.33 13.71 0.16
N LEU A 64 -0.68 12.43 0.17
CA LEU A 64 0.16 11.35 0.65
C LEU A 64 -0.10 10.11 -0.20
N ASP A 65 0.95 9.46 -0.70
CA ASP A 65 0.82 8.21 -1.45
C ASP A 65 1.81 7.17 -0.94
N GLY A 66 1.37 6.37 0.02
CA GLY A 66 2.17 5.29 0.61
C GLY A 66 2.30 4.05 -0.27
N ARG A 67 1.70 4.00 -1.47
CA ARG A 67 1.65 2.75 -2.27
C ARG A 67 3.02 2.26 -2.70
N GLU A 68 3.91 3.18 -3.09
CA GLU A 68 5.27 2.82 -3.50
C GLU A 68 6.08 2.26 -2.34
N ILE A 69 6.02 2.91 -1.17
CA ILE A 69 6.71 2.45 0.04
C ILE A 69 6.14 1.10 0.52
N ALA A 70 4.82 0.90 0.40
CA ALA A 70 4.18 -0.37 0.71
C ALA A 70 4.65 -1.49 -0.22
N LEU A 71 4.76 -1.21 -1.52
CA LEU A 71 5.27 -2.16 -2.49
C LEU A 71 6.73 -2.53 -2.22
N GLN A 72 7.59 -1.55 -1.99
CA GLN A 72 9.00 -1.78 -1.68
C GLN A 72 9.16 -2.58 -0.38
N GLY A 73 8.39 -2.22 0.67
CA GLY A 73 8.36 -2.92 1.94
C GLY A 73 7.94 -4.38 1.79
N TRP A 74 6.86 -4.64 1.03
CA TRP A 74 6.39 -6.00 0.77
C TRP A 74 7.34 -6.80 -0.13
N ASN A 75 8.02 -6.16 -1.08
CA ASN A 75 8.90 -6.84 -2.05
C ASN A 75 10.34 -7.04 -1.53
N ARG A 76 10.72 -6.40 -0.42
CA ARG A 76 12.01 -6.58 0.25
C ARG A 76 12.13 -8.00 0.81
N ARG A 77 13.28 -8.63 0.61
CA ARG A 77 13.65 -9.97 1.11
C ARG A 77 14.99 -9.87 1.83
N ALA A 78 15.30 -10.84 2.70
CA ALA A 78 16.58 -10.89 3.40
C ALA A 78 17.77 -10.90 2.44
N GLU A 79 17.63 -11.60 1.30
CA GLU A 79 18.60 -11.64 0.20
C GLU A 79 18.88 -10.28 -0.44
N ASN A 80 17.98 -9.31 -0.29
CA ASN A 80 18.13 -7.94 -0.81
C ASN A 80 18.69 -6.96 0.23
N ALA A 81 19.04 -7.43 1.43
CA ALA A 81 19.70 -6.60 2.44
C ALA A 81 21.20 -6.53 2.10
N LYS A 82 21.68 -5.36 1.67
CA LYS A 82 23.12 -5.09 1.69
C LYS A 82 23.54 -5.03 3.16
N VAL A 83 24.50 -5.89 3.51
CA VAL A 83 25.23 -5.84 4.79
C VAL A 83 26.10 -4.59 4.79
#